data_AF-A0A535WIS4-F1
#
_entry.id   AF-A0A535WIS4-F1
#
_cell.length_a   1.000
_cell.length_b   1.000
_cell.length_c   1.000
_cell.angle_alpha   90.00
_cell.angle_beta   90.00
_cell.angle_gamma   90.00
#
_symmetry.space_group_name_H-M   'P 1'
#
loop_
_entity.id
_entity.type
_entity.pdbx_description
1 polymer ?
#
loop_
_entity_poly.entity_id
_entity_poly.type
_entity_poly.pdbx_seq_one_letter_code
_entity_poly.pdbx_strand_id
1 'polypeptide(L)'
;MTTKRTTSYPMTAEGIPDYPLWRTDTKAIVGSVLLAVCFSINMQITERLDTVTGNLVAPIIGVPAANWLGYTFLNLWYPVTVIYFGLVGGLIISNFNPIIAVLTATHSLAWAFFFFNMAWAIPNALLFKYWIRNGYRLTYWRFVLTCGVGQFISACVWFGLMQIVFPGGVWWGYIVIPLWNFIMFIPGGTLGYYFYKAVKNSGVLE
;
A
#
# COMPACT_ATOMS: atom_id res chain seq x y z
N MET A 1 -33.55 9.89 -20.90
CA MET A 1 -32.63 8.89 -21.50
C MET A 1 -31.23 9.12 -20.94
N THR A 2 -30.91 8.53 -19.78
CA THR A 2 -29.56 8.50 -19.24
C THR A 2 -28.87 7.28 -19.84
N THR A 3 -28.07 7.51 -20.88
CA THR A 3 -27.18 6.50 -21.45
C THR A 3 -26.25 6.01 -20.33
N LYS A 4 -26.52 4.81 -19.80
CA LYS A 4 -25.53 4.03 -19.05
C LYS A 4 -24.37 3.82 -20.02
N ARG A 5 -23.32 4.64 -19.89
CA ARG A 5 -22.02 4.37 -20.50
C ARG A 5 -21.50 3.10 -19.83
N THR A 6 -21.77 1.94 -20.42
CA THR A 6 -20.95 0.75 -20.22
C THR A 6 -19.59 1.06 -20.84
N THR A 7 -18.77 1.82 -20.12
CA THR A 7 -17.35 1.98 -20.47
C THR A 7 -16.66 0.66 -20.12
N SER A 8 -16.70 -0.30 -21.05
CA SER A 8 -15.72 -1.37 -21.08
C SER A 8 -14.38 -0.73 -21.41
N TYR A 9 -13.49 -0.69 -20.43
CA TYR A 9 -12.14 -0.20 -20.66
C TYR A 9 -11.40 -1.19 -21.56
N PRO A 10 -10.51 -0.73 -22.44
CA PRO A 10 -9.74 -1.63 -23.27
C PRO A 10 -8.91 -2.55 -22.38
N MET A 11 -8.96 -3.85 -22.65
CA MET A 11 -8.15 -4.83 -21.94
C MET A 11 -6.72 -4.76 -22.44
N THR A 12 -5.77 -4.74 -21.51
CA THR A 12 -4.35 -4.93 -21.84
C THR A 12 -4.09 -6.35 -22.34
N ALA A 13 -2.91 -6.57 -22.91
CA ALA A 13 -2.41 -7.91 -23.26
C ALA A 13 -2.34 -8.89 -22.07
N GLU A 14 -2.50 -8.38 -20.84
CA GLU A 14 -2.57 -9.16 -19.62
C GLU A 14 -4.00 -9.34 -19.09
N GLY A 15 -5.06 -8.92 -19.79
CA GLY A 15 -6.43 -9.00 -19.27
C GLY A 15 -6.70 -8.05 -18.09
N ILE A 16 -5.83 -7.08 -17.85
CA ILE A 16 -6.11 -5.98 -16.91
C ILE A 16 -6.78 -4.86 -17.71
N PRO A 17 -7.93 -4.31 -17.27
CA PRO A 17 -8.53 -3.17 -17.94
C PRO A 17 -7.65 -1.91 -17.77
N ASP A 18 -7.36 -1.17 -18.86
CA ASP A 18 -6.61 0.10 -18.82
C ASP A 18 -7.52 1.23 -18.30
N TYR A 19 -7.58 1.34 -16.98
CA TYR A 19 -8.37 2.36 -16.31
C TYR A 19 -7.68 3.75 -16.30
N PRO A 20 -8.44 4.85 -16.27
CA PRO A 20 -7.89 6.16 -15.98
C PRO A 20 -7.20 6.17 -14.62
N LEU A 21 -6.17 7.02 -14.46
CA LEU A 21 -5.42 7.10 -13.19
C LEU A 21 -6.36 7.57 -12.08
N TRP A 22 -7.16 8.59 -12.40
CA TRP A 22 -8.17 9.17 -11.54
C TRP A 22 -9.53 8.51 -11.80
N ARG A 23 -9.69 7.30 -11.28
CA ARG A 23 -10.89 6.49 -11.47
C ARG A 23 -11.96 6.84 -10.43
N THR A 24 -13.13 7.28 -10.85
CA THR A 24 -14.21 7.76 -9.95
C THR A 24 -15.55 7.06 -10.17
N ASP A 25 -15.59 5.95 -10.90
CA ASP A 25 -16.81 5.17 -11.05
C ASP A 25 -17.20 4.49 -9.74
N THR A 26 -18.51 4.31 -9.54
CA THR A 26 -19.08 3.73 -8.33
C THR A 26 -18.50 2.35 -8.02
N LYS A 27 -18.22 1.52 -9.03
CA LYS A 27 -17.61 0.19 -8.82
C LYS A 27 -16.22 0.32 -8.20
N ALA A 28 -15.40 1.25 -8.69
CA ALA A 28 -14.07 1.50 -8.13
C ALA A 28 -14.13 2.02 -6.70
N ILE A 29 -15.00 3.01 -6.44
CA ILE A 29 -15.14 3.61 -5.11
C ILE A 29 -15.65 2.57 -4.12
N VAL A 30 -16.77 1.92 -4.39
CA VAL A 30 -17.36 0.92 -3.48
C VAL A 30 -16.42 -0.28 -3.32
N GLY A 31 -15.83 -0.77 -4.41
CA GLY A 31 -14.85 -1.87 -4.36
C GLY A 31 -13.63 -1.53 -3.51
N SER A 32 -13.09 -0.32 -3.66
CA SER A 32 -11.96 0.15 -2.84
C SER A 32 -12.32 0.31 -1.37
N VAL A 33 -13.54 0.75 -1.02
CA VAL A 33 -14.00 0.85 0.37
C VAL A 33 -14.16 -0.53 0.99
N LEU A 34 -14.78 -1.49 0.29
CA LEU A 34 -14.91 -2.87 0.78
C LEU A 34 -13.53 -3.50 1.01
N LEU A 35 -12.61 -3.30 0.06
CA LEU A 35 -11.25 -3.81 0.19
C LEU A 35 -10.48 -3.09 1.31
N ALA A 36 -10.77 -1.82 1.55
CA ALA A 36 -10.22 -1.04 2.65
C ALA A 36 -10.66 -1.55 4.03
N VAL A 37 -11.91 -2.01 4.15
CA VAL A 37 -12.38 -2.68 5.37
C VAL A 37 -11.60 -3.99 5.59
N CYS A 38 -11.46 -4.83 4.55
CA CYS A 38 -10.68 -6.06 4.64
C CYS A 38 -9.21 -5.80 5.02
N PHE A 39 -8.59 -4.80 4.38
CA PHE A 39 -7.23 -4.37 4.72
C PHE A 39 -7.13 -3.89 6.16
N SER A 40 -8.08 -3.08 6.64
CA SER A 40 -8.04 -2.54 8.00
C SER A 40 -8.21 -3.62 9.07
N ILE A 41 -9.04 -4.64 8.80
CA ILE A 41 -9.14 -5.82 9.67
C ILE A 41 -7.80 -6.55 9.72
N ASN A 42 -7.17 -6.77 8.56
CA ASN A 42 -5.86 -7.40 8.47
C ASN A 42 -4.81 -6.58 9.24
N MET A 43 -4.78 -5.26 9.03
CA MET A 43 -3.88 -4.34 9.73
C MET A 43 -4.03 -4.42 11.24
N GLN A 44 -5.27 -4.40 11.76
CA GLN A 44 -5.49 -4.52 13.21
C GLN A 44 -4.96 -5.85 13.77
N ILE A 45 -5.11 -6.96 13.05
CA ILE A 45 -4.54 -8.25 13.47
C ILE A 45 -3.01 -8.19 13.42
N THR A 46 -2.45 -7.69 12.32
CA THR A 46 -0.99 -7.62 12.14
C THR A 46 -0.33 -6.68 13.14
N GLU A 47 -0.93 -5.54 13.48
CA GLU A 47 -0.41 -4.59 14.47
C GLU A 47 -0.38 -5.21 15.88
N ARG A 48 -1.37 -6.05 16.22
CA ARG A 48 -1.38 -6.81 17.48
C ARG A 48 -0.28 -7.87 17.49
N LEU A 49 -0.10 -8.60 16.39
CA LEU A 49 0.98 -9.58 16.25
C LEU A 49 2.36 -8.93 16.25
N ASP A 50 2.50 -7.79 15.58
CA ASP A 50 3.70 -6.95 15.53
C ASP A 50 4.06 -6.44 16.93
N THR A 51 3.07 -6.02 17.72
CA THR A 51 3.30 -5.62 19.13
C THR A 51 3.86 -6.79 19.96
N VAL A 52 3.27 -7.99 19.84
CA VAL A 52 3.73 -9.17 20.59
C VAL A 52 5.12 -9.62 20.11
N THR A 53 5.30 -9.81 18.82
CA THR A 53 6.56 -10.29 18.22
C THR A 53 7.67 -9.27 18.36
N GLY A 54 7.35 -7.98 18.24
CA GLY A 54 8.25 -6.87 18.48
C GLY A 54 8.79 -6.82 19.90
N ASN A 55 7.93 -6.99 20.90
CA ASN A 55 8.35 -7.03 22.30
C ASN A 55 9.22 -8.27 22.61
N LEU A 56 9.01 -9.38 21.91
CA LEU A 56 9.83 -10.59 22.06
C LEU A 56 11.20 -10.46 21.39
N VAL A 57 11.27 -9.77 20.25
CA VAL A 57 12.50 -9.65 19.45
C VAL A 57 13.35 -8.46 19.90
N ALA A 58 12.75 -7.36 20.38
CA ALA A 58 13.46 -6.15 20.78
C ALA A 58 14.62 -6.37 21.77
N PRO A 59 14.54 -7.26 22.78
CA PRO A 59 15.67 -7.56 23.66
C PRO A 59 16.86 -8.23 22.97
N ILE A 60 16.62 -8.95 21.87
CA ILE A 60 17.64 -9.70 21.12
C ILE A 60 18.37 -8.78 20.12
N ILE A 61 17.62 -7.93 19.43
CA ILE A 61 18.17 -7.08 18.35
C ILE A 61 18.47 -5.64 18.81
N GLY A 62 18.12 -5.27 20.04
CA GLY A 62 18.36 -3.94 20.62
C GLY A 62 17.53 -2.80 20.02
N VAL A 63 16.61 -3.11 19.10
CA VAL A 63 15.73 -2.15 18.42
C VAL A 63 14.31 -2.73 18.35
N PRO A 64 13.25 -1.94 18.59
CA PRO A 64 11.88 -2.39 18.35
C PRO A 64 11.61 -2.52 16.84
N ALA A 65 12.10 -3.57 16.18
CA ALA A 65 11.80 -3.91 14.78
C ALA A 65 10.45 -4.64 14.65
N ALA A 66 9.45 -4.15 15.40
CA ALA A 66 8.18 -4.81 15.65
C ALA A 66 7.26 -4.88 14.43
N ASN A 67 7.42 -3.99 13.44
CA ASN A 67 6.36 -3.69 12.46
C ASN A 67 6.51 -4.46 11.13
N TRP A 68 6.98 -5.70 11.19
CA TRP A 68 7.32 -6.46 9.98
C TRP A 68 6.08 -6.94 9.23
N LEU A 69 5.01 -7.33 9.93
CA LEU A 69 3.78 -7.75 9.29
C LEU A 69 3.04 -6.54 8.69
N GLY A 70 2.92 -5.43 9.42
CA GLY A 70 2.26 -4.23 8.93
C GLY A 70 2.84 -3.73 7.60
N TYR A 71 4.18 -3.63 7.50
CA TYR A 71 4.84 -3.21 6.25
C TYR A 71 4.77 -4.27 5.14
N THR A 72 4.79 -5.56 5.49
CA THR A 72 4.62 -6.65 4.54
C THR A 72 3.22 -6.62 3.91
N PHE A 73 2.17 -6.52 4.74
CA PHE A 73 0.79 -6.52 4.26
C PHE A 73 0.42 -5.23 3.54
N LEU A 74 1.02 -4.09 3.87
CA LEU A 74 0.88 -2.87 3.08
C LEU A 74 1.25 -3.10 1.60
N ASN A 75 2.39 -3.75 1.37
CA ASN A 75 2.86 -4.11 0.03
C ASN A 75 2.08 -5.28 -0.61
N LEU A 76 1.19 -5.94 0.13
CA LEU A 76 0.23 -6.90 -0.42
C LEU A 76 -1.01 -6.18 -0.96
N TRP A 77 -1.61 -5.29 -0.16
CA TRP A 77 -2.92 -4.71 -0.43
C TRP A 77 -2.87 -3.48 -1.35
N TYR A 78 -1.86 -2.62 -1.19
CA TYR A 78 -1.80 -1.35 -1.92
C TYR A 78 -1.52 -1.52 -3.43
N PRO A 79 -0.63 -2.42 -3.89
CA PRO A 79 -0.43 -2.57 -5.33
C PRO A 79 -1.69 -3.07 -6.04
N VAL A 80 -2.39 -4.03 -5.42
CA VAL A 80 -3.60 -4.65 -6.00
C VAL A 80 -4.69 -3.60 -6.17
N THR A 81 -4.95 -2.80 -5.15
CA THR A 81 -5.92 -1.69 -5.26
C THR A 81 -5.54 -0.67 -6.30
N VAL A 82 -4.27 -0.29 -6.36
CA VAL A 82 -3.78 0.67 -7.36
C VAL A 82 -3.96 0.14 -8.79
N ILE A 83 -3.67 -1.15 -9.03
CA ILE A 83 -3.81 -1.79 -10.34
C ILE A 83 -5.28 -1.87 -10.76
N TYR A 84 -6.17 -2.31 -9.87
CA TYR A 84 -7.58 -2.56 -10.23
C TYR A 84 -8.48 -1.33 -10.10
N PHE A 85 -8.24 -0.44 -9.13
CA PHE A 85 -9.11 0.69 -8.82
C PHE A 85 -8.46 2.05 -9.06
N GLY A 86 -7.24 2.08 -9.61
CA GLY A 86 -6.52 3.30 -9.91
C GLY A 86 -6.03 4.02 -8.66
N LEU A 87 -5.56 5.26 -8.84
CA LEU A 87 -5.00 6.08 -7.77
C LEU A 87 -6.04 6.40 -6.68
N VAL A 88 -7.28 6.70 -7.07
CA VAL A 88 -8.34 7.02 -6.11
C VAL A 88 -8.61 5.83 -5.18
N GLY A 89 -8.77 4.62 -5.73
CA GLY A 89 -8.96 3.43 -4.92
C GLY A 89 -7.75 3.10 -4.04
N GLY A 90 -6.53 3.29 -4.58
CA GLY A 90 -5.27 3.20 -3.82
C GLY A 90 -5.22 4.16 -2.63
N LEU A 91 -5.62 5.42 -2.83
CA LEU A 91 -5.65 6.43 -1.77
C LEU A 91 -6.73 6.15 -0.73
N ILE A 92 -7.89 5.62 -1.15
CA ILE A 92 -8.95 5.22 -0.22
C ILE A 92 -8.44 4.12 0.70
N ILE A 93 -7.92 3.02 0.16
CA ILE A 93 -7.43 1.91 0.99
C ILE A 93 -6.28 2.32 1.89
N SER A 94 -5.36 3.14 1.36
CA SER A 94 -4.15 3.46 2.09
C SER A 94 -4.44 4.39 3.25
N ASN A 95 -5.44 5.26 3.12
CA ASN A 95 -5.77 6.24 4.15
C ASN A 95 -6.95 5.82 5.03
N PHE A 96 -7.64 4.71 4.74
CA PHE A 96 -8.77 4.26 5.56
C PHE A 96 -8.37 4.01 7.02
N ASN A 97 -7.28 3.27 7.25
CA ASN A 97 -6.81 2.99 8.61
C ASN A 97 -6.39 4.28 9.37
N PRO A 98 -5.58 5.18 8.79
CA PRO A 98 -5.32 6.50 9.38
C PRO A 98 -6.56 7.35 9.65
N ILE A 99 -7.57 7.34 8.77
CA ILE A 99 -8.83 8.07 8.98
C ILE A 99 -9.52 7.56 10.24
N ILE A 100 -9.69 6.25 10.37
CA ILE A 100 -10.30 5.67 11.57
C ILE A 100 -9.46 6.00 12.80
N ALA A 101 -8.14 5.91 12.72
CA ALA A 101 -7.27 6.20 13.86
C ALA A 101 -7.34 7.65 14.34
N VAL A 102 -7.45 8.62 13.41
CA VAL A 102 -7.66 10.04 13.75
C VAL A 102 -9.05 10.26 14.35
N LEU A 103 -10.10 9.70 13.73
CA LEU A 103 -11.48 9.87 14.20
C LEU A 103 -11.73 9.24 15.57
N THR A 104 -11.03 8.14 15.88
CA THR A 104 -11.14 7.44 17.16
C THR A 104 -10.08 7.86 18.17
N ALA A 105 -9.21 8.82 17.82
CA ALA A 105 -8.11 9.30 18.65
C ALA A 105 -7.19 8.19 19.20
N THR A 106 -7.02 7.09 18.46
CA THR A 106 -6.25 5.92 18.93
C THR A 106 -4.74 6.11 18.85
N HIS A 107 -4.26 6.95 17.92
CA HIS A 107 -2.83 7.22 17.74
C HIS A 107 -2.54 8.70 17.47
N SER A 108 -1.65 9.30 18.28
CA SER A 108 -1.21 10.70 18.15
C SER A 108 -0.47 10.99 16.85
N LEU A 109 0.17 9.98 16.25
CA LEU A 109 0.91 10.09 15.00
C LEU A 109 0.09 9.68 13.76
N ALA A 110 -1.22 9.38 13.93
CA ALA A 110 -2.08 8.91 12.84
C ALA A 110 -2.07 9.83 11.61
N TRP A 111 -1.98 11.15 11.82
CA TRP A 111 -1.94 12.14 10.74
C TRP A 111 -0.69 12.03 9.85
N ALA A 112 0.45 11.59 10.39
CA ALA A 112 1.68 11.45 9.62
C ALA A 112 1.58 10.33 8.57
N PHE A 113 0.76 9.32 8.86
CA PHE A 113 0.57 8.18 7.97
C PHE A 113 -0.12 8.57 6.66
N PHE A 114 -0.88 9.67 6.60
CA PHE A 114 -1.42 10.17 5.34
C PHE A 114 -0.30 10.47 4.32
N PHE A 115 0.75 11.18 4.76
CA PHE A 115 1.88 11.53 3.92
C PHE A 115 2.68 10.29 3.52
N PHE A 116 2.94 9.41 4.48
CA PHE A 116 3.64 8.16 4.27
C PHE A 116 2.93 7.26 3.23
N ASN A 117 1.61 7.14 3.35
CA ASN A 117 0.79 6.31 2.47
C ASN A 117 0.64 6.93 1.08
N MET A 118 0.49 8.25 0.97
CA MET A 118 0.49 8.96 -0.31
C MET A 118 1.85 8.85 -1.01
N ALA A 119 2.95 8.94 -0.27
CA ALA A 119 4.31 8.78 -0.78
C ALA A 119 4.57 7.39 -1.38
N TRP A 120 3.85 6.37 -0.90
CA TRP A 120 3.87 5.04 -1.50
C TRP A 120 2.90 4.93 -2.69
N ALA A 121 1.64 5.35 -2.51
CA ALA A 121 0.55 5.09 -3.45
C ALA A 121 0.66 5.88 -4.76
N ILE A 122 1.06 7.16 -4.68
CA ILE A 122 1.13 8.03 -5.87
C ILE A 122 2.21 7.55 -6.85
N PRO A 123 3.48 7.36 -6.44
CA PRO A 123 4.52 6.91 -7.37
C PRO A 123 4.21 5.53 -7.97
N ASN A 124 3.69 4.62 -7.15
CA ASN A 124 3.34 3.28 -7.63
C ASN A 124 2.17 3.29 -8.60
N ALA A 125 1.14 4.12 -8.39
CA ALA A 125 0.06 4.27 -9.34
C ALA A 125 0.53 4.80 -10.69
N LEU A 126 1.47 5.75 -10.69
CA LEU A 126 2.07 6.27 -11.90
C LEU A 126 2.91 5.20 -12.61
N LEU A 127 3.74 4.45 -11.87
CA LEU A 127 4.57 3.39 -12.42
C LEU A 127 3.74 2.24 -12.98
N PHE A 128 2.80 1.68 -12.20
CA PHE A 128 1.91 0.62 -12.68
C PHE A 128 1.15 1.05 -13.93
N LYS A 129 0.64 2.29 -13.96
CA LYS A 129 -0.02 2.83 -15.15
C LYS A 129 0.94 2.97 -16.33
N TYR A 130 2.17 3.40 -16.10
CA TYR A 130 3.19 3.46 -17.14
C TYR A 130 3.47 2.07 -17.73
N TRP A 131 3.63 1.05 -16.90
CA TRP A 131 3.85 -0.32 -17.37
C TRP A 131 2.66 -0.84 -18.20
N ILE A 132 1.44 -0.67 -17.68
CA ILE A 132 0.19 -1.10 -18.31
C ILE A 132 0.00 -0.41 -19.68
N ARG A 133 0.17 0.91 -19.75
CA ARG A 133 -0.03 1.69 -20.99
C ARG A 133 0.97 1.37 -22.10
N ASN A 134 2.21 1.04 -21.73
CA ASN A 134 3.23 0.66 -22.70
C ASN A 134 3.12 -0.82 -23.12
N GLY A 135 2.07 -1.53 -22.70
CA GLY A 135 1.86 -2.94 -23.03
C GLY A 135 2.87 -3.88 -22.38
N TYR A 136 3.59 -3.43 -21.35
CA TYR A 136 4.56 -4.25 -20.64
C TYR A 136 3.85 -5.24 -19.74
N ARG A 137 4.29 -6.50 -19.81
CA ARG A 137 3.84 -7.53 -18.87
C ARG A 137 4.32 -7.25 -17.44
N LEU A 138 3.42 -7.34 -16.45
CA LEU A 138 3.74 -7.30 -15.02
C LEU A 138 4.35 -8.63 -14.59
N THR A 139 5.61 -8.82 -14.95
CA THR A 139 6.46 -9.90 -14.42
C THR A 139 6.66 -9.72 -12.91
N TYR A 140 6.93 -10.81 -12.20
CA TYR A 140 7.25 -10.81 -10.76
C TYR A 140 8.22 -9.69 -10.37
N TRP A 141 9.37 -9.60 -11.03
CA TRP A 141 10.38 -8.59 -10.70
C TRP A 141 9.93 -7.16 -10.97
N ARG A 142 9.19 -6.90 -12.05
CA ARG A 142 8.62 -5.56 -12.29
C ARG A 142 7.63 -5.15 -11.20
N PHE A 143 6.82 -6.08 -10.73
CA PHE A 143 5.88 -5.84 -9.63
C PHE A 143 6.63 -5.52 -8.33
N VAL A 144 7.57 -6.39 -7.94
CA VAL A 144 8.34 -6.25 -6.69
C VAL A 144 9.20 -4.99 -6.72
N LEU A 145 9.87 -4.68 -7.84
CA LEU A 145 10.67 -3.47 -8.00
C LEU A 145 9.81 -2.21 -7.96
N THR A 146 8.59 -2.24 -8.54
CA THR A 146 7.65 -1.12 -8.42
C THR A 146 7.31 -0.89 -6.95
N CYS A 147 6.94 -1.94 -6.20
CA CYS A 147 6.72 -1.84 -4.76
C CYS A 147 7.94 -1.26 -4.04
N GLY A 148 9.15 -1.70 -4.40
CA GLY A 148 10.41 -1.17 -3.87
C GLY A 148 10.62 0.32 -4.10
N VAL A 149 10.26 0.86 -5.28
CA VAL A 149 10.32 2.30 -5.55
C VAL A 149 9.38 3.08 -4.64
N GLY A 150 8.12 2.67 -4.54
CA GLY A 150 7.17 3.32 -3.62
C GLY A 150 7.61 3.21 -2.16
N GLN A 151 8.18 2.07 -1.77
CA GLN A 151 8.68 1.86 -0.42
C GLN A 151 9.90 2.72 -0.10
N PHE A 152 10.82 2.90 -1.05
CA PHE A 152 11.97 3.79 -0.91
C PHE A 152 11.53 5.24 -0.72
N ILE A 153 10.63 5.74 -1.59
CA ILE A 153 10.11 7.10 -1.49
C ILE A 153 9.40 7.31 -0.16
N SER A 154 8.56 6.36 0.24
CA SER A 154 7.85 6.38 1.51
C SER A 154 8.80 6.36 2.72
N ALA A 155 9.91 5.60 2.65
CA ALA A 155 10.95 5.60 3.67
C ALA A 155 11.69 6.95 3.77
N CYS A 156 11.98 7.61 2.64
CA CYS A 156 12.56 8.96 2.62
C CYS A 156 11.61 10.00 3.22
N VAL A 157 10.32 9.93 2.90
CA VAL A 157 9.30 10.81 3.48
C VAL A 157 9.17 10.58 4.98
N TRP A 158 9.17 9.33 5.43
CA TRP A 158 9.16 8.99 6.85
C TRP A 158 10.39 9.56 7.57
N PHE A 159 11.58 9.37 7.00
CA PHE A 159 12.82 9.93 7.54
C PHE A 159 12.70 11.43 7.77
N GLY A 160 12.32 12.20 6.73
CA GLY A 160 12.20 13.65 6.82
C GLY A 160 11.12 14.09 7.81
N LEU A 161 9.98 13.40 7.83
CA LEU A 161 8.87 13.74 8.71
C LEU A 161 9.22 13.46 10.18
N MET A 162 9.93 12.37 10.49
CA MET A 162 10.40 12.09 11.86
C MET A 162 11.40 13.15 12.35
N GLN A 163 12.26 13.70 11.48
CA GLN A 163 13.19 14.78 11.86
C GLN A 163 12.44 16.06 12.28
N ILE A 164 11.30 16.33 11.64
CA ILE A 164 10.46 17.50 11.92
C ILE A 164 9.62 17.28 13.19
N VAL A 165 8.99 16.12 13.32
CA VAL A 165 8.04 15.83 14.40
C VAL A 165 8.75 15.54 15.72
N PHE A 166 9.88 14.85 15.67
CA PHE A 166 10.67 14.49 16.85
C PHE A 166 12.10 14.99 16.67
N PRO A 167 12.38 16.31 16.76
CA PRO A 167 13.74 16.80 16.66
C PRO A 167 14.58 16.26 17.85
N GLY A 168 15.67 15.55 17.56
CA GLY A 168 16.55 14.97 18.58
C GLY A 168 16.07 13.66 19.21
N GLY A 169 15.08 13.00 18.62
CA GLY A 169 14.69 11.63 18.92
C GLY A 169 15.80 10.60 18.67
N VAL A 170 15.50 9.33 18.97
CA VAL A 170 16.54 8.29 18.97
C VAL A 170 16.96 7.93 17.54
N TRP A 171 18.28 7.86 17.30
CA TRP A 171 18.85 7.68 15.96
C TRP A 171 18.30 6.47 15.20
N TRP A 172 17.97 5.38 15.90
CA TRP A 172 17.41 4.17 15.30
C TRP A 172 16.00 4.38 14.73
N GLY A 173 15.23 5.34 15.27
CA GLY A 173 13.92 5.70 14.74
C GLY A 173 14.00 6.36 13.36
N TYR A 174 15.11 7.04 13.08
CA TYR A 174 15.34 7.67 11.78
C TYR A 174 15.99 6.71 10.79
N ILE A 175 16.84 5.80 11.21
CA ILE A 175 17.62 4.99 10.25
C ILE A 175 17.09 3.56 10.17
N VAL A 176 16.93 2.90 11.30
CA VAL A 176 16.62 1.47 11.34
C VAL A 176 15.18 1.21 10.93
N ILE A 177 14.20 1.96 11.44
CA ILE A 177 12.78 1.80 11.09
C ILE A 177 12.55 1.97 9.57
N PRO A 178 12.93 3.09 8.93
CA PRO A 178 12.69 3.24 7.50
C PRO A 178 13.52 2.29 6.64
N LEU A 179 14.72 1.87 7.06
CA LEU A 179 15.48 0.82 6.36
C LEU A 179 14.79 -0.54 6.46
N TRP A 180 14.28 -0.89 7.64
CA TRP A 180 13.51 -2.10 7.86
C TRP A 180 12.23 -2.13 7.01
N ASN A 181 11.51 -1.01 7.03
CA ASN A 181 10.34 -0.78 6.19
C ASN A 181 10.67 -0.93 4.69
N PHE A 182 11.83 -0.42 4.26
CA PHE A 182 12.33 -0.65 2.91
C PHE A 182 12.51 -2.15 2.62
N ILE A 183 13.23 -2.90 3.46
CA ILE A 183 13.47 -4.34 3.24
C ILE A 183 12.16 -5.14 3.12
N MET A 184 11.09 -4.73 3.81
CA MET A 184 9.78 -5.40 3.77
C MET A 184 9.06 -5.33 2.43
N PHE A 185 9.51 -4.52 1.46
CA PHE A 185 8.96 -4.59 0.10
C PHE A 185 9.19 -5.97 -0.54
N ILE A 186 10.24 -6.70 -0.15
CA ILE A 186 10.55 -8.01 -0.74
C ILE A 186 9.48 -9.03 -0.36
N PRO A 187 9.28 -9.40 0.93
CA PRO A 187 8.23 -10.35 1.29
C PRO A 187 6.83 -9.82 0.94
N GLY A 188 6.58 -8.53 1.18
CA GLY A 188 5.28 -7.93 0.92
C GLY A 188 4.92 -7.85 -0.55
N GLY A 189 5.87 -7.42 -1.40
CA GLY A 189 5.69 -7.39 -2.86
C GLY A 189 5.61 -8.79 -3.47
N THR A 190 6.30 -9.78 -2.89
CA THR A 190 6.18 -11.19 -3.28
C THR A 190 4.75 -11.69 -3.05
N LEU A 191 4.23 -11.50 -1.84
CA LEU A 191 2.87 -11.89 -1.50
C LEU A 191 1.84 -11.09 -2.31
N GLY A 192 2.07 -9.79 -2.50
CA GLY A 192 1.25 -8.92 -3.34
C GLY A 192 1.18 -9.39 -4.79
N TYR A 193 2.28 -9.91 -5.35
CA TYR A 193 2.28 -10.45 -6.71
C TYR A 193 1.42 -11.71 -6.84
N TYR A 194 1.54 -12.63 -5.88
CA TYR A 194 0.70 -13.84 -5.87
C TYR A 194 -0.77 -13.51 -5.62
N PHE A 195 -1.04 -12.54 -4.75
CA PHE A 195 -2.39 -12.05 -4.50
C PHE A 195 -2.99 -11.39 -5.75
N TYR A 196 -2.23 -10.52 -6.42
CA TYR A 196 -2.59 -9.95 -7.73
C TYR A 196 -2.94 -11.05 -8.74
N LYS A 197 -2.09 -12.07 -8.89
CA LYS A 197 -2.37 -13.20 -9.79
C LYS A 197 -3.62 -13.98 -9.40
N ALA A 198 -3.84 -14.23 -8.11
CA ALA A 198 -5.01 -14.94 -7.64
C ALA A 198 -6.30 -14.16 -7.93
N VAL A 199 -6.29 -12.85 -7.68
CA VAL A 199 -7.42 -11.94 -7.99
C VAL A 199 -7.68 -11.85 -9.49
N LYS A 200 -6.62 -11.81 -10.30
CA LYS A 200 -6.74 -11.85 -11.76
C LYS A 200 -7.38 -13.16 -12.22
N ASN A 201 -6.88 -14.30 -11.74
CA ASN A 201 -7.34 -15.62 -12.17
C ASN A 201 -8.77 -15.93 -11.70
N SER A 202 -9.27 -15.25 -10.67
CA SER A 202 -10.64 -15.46 -10.19
C SER A 202 -11.70 -14.71 -11.01
N GLY A 203 -11.30 -13.74 -11.86
CA GLY A 203 -12.22 -12.94 -12.66
C GLY A 203 -13.15 -12.03 -11.85
N VAL A 204 -12.96 -11.93 -10.53
CA VAL A 204 -13.91 -11.24 -9.62
C VAL A 204 -13.93 -9.72 -9.81
N LEU A 205 -12.89 -9.16 -10.43
CA LEU A 205 -12.73 -7.72 -10.67
C LEU A 205 -12.84 -7.32 -12.16
N GLU A 206 -13.25 -8.25 -13.03
CA GLU A 206 -13.52 -8.00 -14.46
C GLU A 206 -14.93 -7.44 -14.72
#